data_AF-A0A2U8WEP4-F1
#
_entry.id   AF-A0A2U8WEP4-F1
#
_cell.length_a   1.000
_cell.length_b   1.000
_cell.length_c   1.000
_cell.angle_alpha   90.00
_cell.angle_beta   90.00
_cell.angle_gamma   90.00
#
_symmetry.space_group_name_H-M   'P 1'
#
loop_
_entity.id
_entity.type
_entity.pdbx_description
1 polymer ?
#
loop_
_entity_poly.entity_id
_entity_poly.type
_entity_poly.pdbx_seq_one_letter_code
_entity_poly.pdbx_strand_id
1 'polypeptide(L)'
;MERSMSLIEELLASPHNLSPVSKYTAMNGVLYLAAGALLIACPGATQALFRERAFVGDEQGLIRALGMAVAVIGWLYLFGGRSGARQIVAATVVNRLTFVPAVLLPLAASGVFPNLLVTFAILDAALAVGTRALMARRTAST
;
A
#
# COMPACT_ATOMS: atom_id res chain seq x y z
N MET A 1 -21.93 -29.95 12.35
CA MET A 1 -20.90 -29.61 13.36
C MET A 1 -19.85 -28.79 12.64
N GLU A 2 -19.99 -27.47 12.66
CA GLU A 2 -19.09 -26.54 11.99
C GLU A 2 -17.77 -26.53 12.77
N ARG A 3 -16.66 -26.97 12.15
CA ARG A 3 -15.33 -26.80 12.76
C ARG A 3 -15.10 -25.30 12.81
N SER A 4 -15.09 -24.73 14.01
CA SER A 4 -14.64 -23.35 14.20
C SER A 4 -13.19 -23.28 13.71
N MET A 5 -12.98 -22.72 12.52
CA MET A 5 -11.64 -22.47 12.01
C MET A 5 -11.01 -21.39 12.90
N SER A 6 -9.71 -21.53 13.15
CA SER A 6 -8.98 -20.49 13.86
C SER A 6 -8.80 -19.26 12.96
N LEU A 7 -8.76 -18.06 13.54
CA LEU A 7 -8.48 -16.82 12.81
C LEU A 7 -7.18 -16.89 11.99
N ILE A 8 -6.19 -17.65 12.47
CA ILE A 8 -4.92 -17.86 11.78
C ILE A 8 -5.12 -18.72 10.52
N GLU A 9 -5.90 -19.79 10.60
CA GLU A 9 -6.24 -20.63 9.44
C GLU A 9 -7.02 -19.83 8.39
N GLU A 10 -7.96 -18.97 8.81
CA GLU A 10 -8.69 -18.08 7.90
C GLU A 10 -7.77 -17.08 7.20
N LEU A 11 -6.84 -16.46 7.92
CA LEU A 11 -5.86 -15.53 7.34
C LEU A 11 -4.88 -16.23 6.38
N LEU A 12 -4.47 -17.46 6.71
CA LEU A 12 -3.52 -18.21 5.90
C LEU A 12 -4.17 -18.88 4.69
N ALA A 13 -5.49 -19.08 4.70
CA ALA A 13 -6.24 -19.63 3.59
C ALA A 13 -5.96 -18.83 2.30
N SER A 14 -5.63 -19.56 1.23
CA SER A 14 -5.33 -18.99 -0.08
C SER A 14 -5.75 -19.99 -1.15
N PRO A 15 -6.39 -19.54 -2.24
CA PRO A 15 -6.68 -20.39 -3.38
C PRO A 15 -5.40 -21.00 -3.97
N HIS A 16 -5.46 -22.25 -4.43
CA HIS A 16 -4.31 -22.93 -5.07
C HIS A 16 -3.81 -22.22 -6.33
N ASN A 17 -4.72 -21.59 -7.10
CA ASN A 17 -4.41 -20.95 -8.39
C ASN A 17 -4.65 -19.44 -8.33
N LEU A 18 -3.76 -18.72 -7.66
CA LEU A 18 -3.79 -17.25 -7.66
C LEU A 18 -3.44 -16.67 -9.02
N SER A 19 -4.26 -15.70 -9.47
CA SER A 19 -3.98 -14.96 -10.69
C SER A 19 -2.69 -14.13 -10.57
N PRO A 20 -1.97 -13.84 -11.67
CA PRO A 20 -0.78 -12.99 -11.63
C PRO A 20 -1.04 -11.62 -11.00
N VAL A 21 -2.22 -11.02 -11.27
CA VAL A 21 -2.61 -9.73 -10.69
C VAL A 21 -2.76 -9.85 -9.17
N SER A 22 -3.38 -10.93 -8.69
CA SER A 22 -3.55 -11.21 -7.25
C SER A 22 -2.20 -11.37 -6.53
N LYS A 23 -1.26 -12.10 -7.15
CA LYS A 23 0.11 -12.25 -6.62
C LYS A 23 0.85 -10.91 -6.59
N TYR A 24 0.69 -10.09 -7.61
CA TYR A 24 1.28 -8.75 -7.68
C TYR A 24 0.71 -7.83 -6.60
N THR A 25 -0.60 -7.83 -6.36
CA THR A 25 -1.21 -7.08 -5.25
C THR A 25 -0.71 -7.56 -3.89
N ALA A 26 -0.56 -8.88 -3.69
CA ALA A 26 -0.01 -9.42 -2.46
C ALA A 26 1.44 -8.97 -2.22
N MET A 27 2.27 -8.99 -3.26
CA MET A 27 3.65 -8.47 -3.22
C MET A 27 3.67 -6.96 -2.87
N ASN A 28 2.78 -6.17 -3.48
CA ASN A 28 2.64 -4.76 -3.11
C ASN A 28 2.30 -4.62 -1.61
N GLY A 29 1.45 -5.48 -1.07
CA GLY A 29 1.15 -5.52 0.37
C GLY A 29 2.40 -5.67 1.24
N VAL A 30 3.34 -6.54 0.85
CA VAL A 30 4.63 -6.71 1.54
C VAL A 30 5.48 -5.43 1.48
N LEU A 31 5.54 -4.77 0.32
CA LEU A 31 6.27 -3.51 0.17
C LEU A 31 5.70 -2.42 1.08
N TYR A 32 4.38 -2.33 1.18
CA TYR A 32 3.71 -1.38 2.06
C TYR A 32 3.95 -1.71 3.54
N LEU A 33 3.91 -2.99 3.92
CA LEU A 33 4.25 -3.41 5.28
C LEU A 33 5.69 -3.00 5.64
N ALA A 34 6.64 -3.23 4.75
CA ALA A 34 8.04 -2.84 4.95
C ALA A 34 8.19 -1.31 5.05
N ALA A 35 7.54 -0.55 4.16
CA ALA A 35 7.57 0.91 4.20
C ALA A 35 6.91 1.47 5.48
N GLY A 36 5.76 0.93 5.87
CA GLY A 36 5.08 1.31 7.12
C GLY A 36 5.91 1.00 8.35
N ALA A 37 6.51 -0.21 8.42
CA ALA A 37 7.41 -0.59 9.50
C ALA A 37 8.64 0.32 9.59
N LEU A 38 9.22 0.71 8.45
CA LEU A 38 10.32 1.68 8.40
C LEU A 38 9.91 3.02 9.01
N LEU A 39 8.75 3.56 8.63
CA LEU A 39 8.26 4.84 9.16
C LEU A 39 7.92 4.79 10.66
N ILE A 40 7.45 3.64 11.16
CA ILE A 40 7.18 3.42 12.58
C ILE A 40 8.48 3.36 13.40
N ALA A 41 9.41 2.50 12.97
CA ALA A 41 10.63 2.23 13.71
C ALA A 41 11.65 3.38 13.58
N CYS A 42 11.75 3.96 12.38
CA CYS A 42 12.70 5.00 12.04
C CYS A 42 12.02 6.14 11.26
N PRO A 43 11.23 7.01 11.92
CA PRO A 43 10.62 8.17 11.26
C PRO A 43 11.66 9.15 10.69
N GLY A 44 12.89 9.12 11.23
CA GLY A 44 14.06 9.83 10.70
C GLY A 44 14.44 9.45 9.26
N ALA A 45 13.97 8.29 8.77
CA ALA A 45 14.15 7.88 7.39
C ALA A 45 13.51 8.87 6.41
N THR A 46 12.49 9.63 6.84
CA THR A 46 11.87 10.65 5.99
C THR A 46 12.85 11.76 5.62
N GLN A 47 13.66 12.22 6.58
CA GLN A 47 14.73 13.18 6.33
C GLN A 47 15.90 12.56 5.57
N ALA A 48 16.34 11.36 5.97
CA ALA A 48 17.50 10.72 5.36
C ALA A 48 17.28 10.36 3.88
N LEU A 49 16.10 9.86 3.53
CA LEU A 49 15.80 9.37 2.19
C LEU A 49 15.20 10.44 1.29
N PHE A 50 14.31 11.28 1.83
CA PHE A 50 13.55 12.26 1.03
C PHE A 50 14.00 13.71 1.30
N ARG A 51 15.05 13.92 2.09
CA ARG A 51 15.58 15.25 2.43
C ARG A 51 14.53 16.18 3.02
N GLU A 52 13.63 15.60 3.81
CA GLU A 52 12.66 16.37 4.57
C GLU A 52 13.32 17.23 5.64
N ARG A 53 12.60 18.27 6.03
CA ARG A 53 13.01 19.19 7.09
C ARG A 53 13.16 18.44 8.41
N ALA A 54 14.03 18.94 9.29
CA ALA A 54 14.11 18.42 10.65
C ALA A 54 12.75 18.55 11.36
N PHE A 55 12.38 17.56 12.16
CA PHE A 55 11.19 17.64 13.01
C PHE A 55 11.42 18.68 14.12
N VAL A 56 10.39 19.44 14.46
CA VAL A 56 10.47 20.55 15.43
C VAL A 56 9.44 20.39 16.55
N GLY A 57 8.32 19.73 16.29
CA GLY A 57 7.30 19.37 17.27
C GLY A 57 6.95 17.89 17.20
N ASP A 58 5.65 17.60 17.14
CA ASP A 58 5.11 16.23 17.23
C ASP A 58 5.14 15.46 15.90
N GLU A 59 5.84 15.97 14.87
CA GLU A 59 5.84 15.34 13.55
C GLU A 59 6.41 13.93 13.58
N GLN A 60 7.35 13.67 14.49
CA GLN A 60 7.89 12.34 14.67
C GLN A 60 6.81 11.33 15.10
N GLY A 61 5.83 11.76 15.92
CA GLY A 61 4.67 10.95 16.29
C GLY A 61 3.71 10.76 15.11
N LEU A 62 3.46 11.84 14.36
CA LEU A 62 2.60 11.81 13.17
C LEU A 62 3.14 10.90 12.06
N ILE A 63 4.46 10.90 11.82
CA ILE A 63 5.09 10.00 10.83
C ILE A 63 4.95 8.53 11.27
N ARG A 64 5.00 8.23 12.56
CA ARG A 64 4.74 6.86 13.05
C ARG A 64 3.28 6.47 12.86
N ALA A 65 2.35 7.37 13.14
CA ALA A 65 0.92 7.16 12.87
C ALA A 65 0.65 6.93 11.37
N LEU A 66 1.28 7.71 10.50
CA LEU A 66 1.24 7.51 9.05
C LEU A 66 1.86 6.15 8.67
N GLY A 67 2.99 5.77 9.27
CA GLY A 67 3.62 4.47 9.09
C GLY A 67 2.68 3.32 9.46
N MET A 68 1.93 3.45 10.56
CA MET A 68 0.88 2.49 10.93
C MET A 68 -0.22 2.42 9.86
N ALA A 69 -0.73 3.55 9.38
CA ALA A 69 -1.72 3.56 8.30
C ALA A 69 -1.20 2.86 7.03
N VAL A 70 0.04 3.13 6.63
CA VAL A 70 0.70 2.48 5.48
C VAL A 70 0.86 0.97 5.71
N ALA A 71 1.24 0.55 6.92
CA ALA A 71 1.34 -0.87 7.27
C ALA A 71 -0.02 -1.56 7.22
N VAL A 72 -1.09 -0.92 7.73
CA VAL A 72 -2.46 -1.46 7.65
C VAL A 72 -2.92 -1.60 6.20
N ILE A 73 -2.65 -0.62 5.34
CA ILE A 73 -2.92 -0.73 3.90
C ILE A 73 -2.16 -1.93 3.31
N GLY A 74 -0.89 -2.10 3.66
CA GLY A 74 -0.07 -3.23 3.23
C GLY A 74 -0.62 -4.58 3.68
N TRP A 75 -1.09 -4.66 4.93
CA TRP A 75 -1.77 -5.83 5.45
C TRP A 75 -3.01 -6.18 4.61
N LEU A 76 -3.89 -5.19 4.36
CA LEU A 76 -5.09 -5.38 3.56
C LEU A 76 -4.78 -5.77 2.11
N TYR A 77 -3.72 -5.24 1.50
CA TYR A 77 -3.29 -5.62 0.16
C TYR A 77 -2.69 -7.03 0.12
N LEU A 78 -1.93 -7.42 1.14
CA LEU A 78 -1.35 -8.75 1.24
C LEU A 78 -2.46 -9.81 1.30
N PHE A 79 -3.37 -9.70 2.26
CA PHE A 79 -4.45 -10.66 2.43
C PHE A 79 -5.53 -10.52 1.35
N GLY A 80 -5.81 -9.30 0.90
CA GLY A 80 -6.69 -9.04 -0.24
C GLY A 80 -6.19 -9.69 -1.53
N GLY A 81 -4.88 -9.60 -1.82
CA GLY A 81 -4.26 -10.30 -2.93
C GLY A 81 -4.30 -11.82 -2.76
N ARG A 82 -3.98 -12.33 -1.57
CA ARG A 82 -4.03 -13.77 -1.25
C ARG A 82 -5.44 -14.37 -1.30
N SER A 83 -6.49 -13.57 -1.09
CA SER A 83 -7.87 -14.04 -1.22
C SER A 83 -8.26 -14.39 -2.66
N GLY A 84 -7.55 -13.85 -3.67
CA GLY A 84 -7.91 -13.98 -5.07
C GLY A 84 -9.11 -13.14 -5.52
N ALA A 85 -9.71 -12.35 -4.63
CA ALA A 85 -10.89 -11.53 -4.93
C ALA A 85 -10.56 -10.41 -5.93
N ARG A 86 -11.13 -10.50 -7.14
CA ARG A 86 -10.86 -9.54 -8.23
C ARG A 86 -11.34 -8.13 -7.91
N GLN A 87 -12.44 -7.98 -7.18
CA GLN A 87 -13.01 -6.70 -6.77
C GLN A 87 -12.08 -5.95 -5.83
N ILE A 88 -11.45 -6.66 -4.87
CA ILE A 88 -10.47 -6.07 -3.95
C ILE A 88 -9.30 -5.52 -4.76
N VAL A 89 -8.74 -6.32 -5.67
CA VAL A 89 -7.64 -5.90 -6.56
C VAL A 89 -8.03 -4.67 -7.39
N ALA A 90 -9.21 -4.65 -7.99
CA ALA A 90 -9.69 -3.50 -8.77
C ALA A 90 -9.86 -2.24 -7.90
N ALA A 91 -10.40 -2.37 -6.69
CA ALA A 91 -10.55 -1.27 -5.74
C ALA A 91 -9.19 -0.64 -5.37
N THR A 92 -8.14 -1.45 -5.24
CA THR A 92 -6.78 -0.93 -4.99
C THR A 92 -6.33 0.02 -6.10
N VAL A 93 -6.63 -0.27 -7.37
CA VAL A 93 -6.23 0.60 -8.50
C VAL A 93 -6.89 1.97 -8.42
N VAL A 94 -8.18 2.01 -8.10
CA VAL A 94 -8.94 3.28 -7.96
C VAL A 94 -8.37 4.10 -6.81
N ASN A 95 -8.16 3.48 -5.65
CA ASN A 95 -7.61 4.18 -4.48
C ASN A 95 -6.27 4.85 -4.78
N ARG A 96 -5.37 4.11 -5.42
CA ARG A 96 -3.98 4.51 -5.65
C ARG A 96 -3.80 5.52 -6.79
N LEU A 97 -4.69 5.52 -7.78
CA LEU A 97 -4.65 6.46 -8.90
C LEU A 97 -5.48 7.73 -8.67
N THR A 98 -6.47 7.68 -7.76
CA THR A 98 -7.41 8.78 -7.56
C THR A 98 -7.33 9.35 -6.15
N PHE A 99 -7.64 8.56 -5.13
CA PHE A 99 -7.76 9.08 -3.77
C PHE A 99 -6.41 9.51 -3.19
N VAL A 100 -5.36 8.69 -3.35
CA VAL A 100 -4.05 8.99 -2.79
C VAL A 100 -3.44 10.26 -3.40
N PRO A 101 -3.34 10.42 -4.75
CA PRO A 101 -2.80 11.64 -5.33
C PRO A 101 -3.65 12.87 -5.03
N ALA A 102 -4.99 12.73 -4.99
CA ALA A 102 -5.90 13.83 -4.69
C ALA A 102 -5.71 14.42 -3.29
N VAL A 103 -5.19 13.64 -2.34
CA VAL A 103 -4.88 14.12 -0.98
C VAL A 103 -3.41 14.51 -0.85
N LEU A 104 -2.48 13.68 -1.34
CA LEU A 104 -1.04 13.89 -1.11
C LEU A 104 -0.48 15.06 -1.89
N LEU A 105 -0.91 15.29 -3.14
CA LEU A 105 -0.35 16.35 -3.97
C LEU A 105 -0.72 17.75 -3.48
N PRO A 106 -1.98 18.05 -3.07
CA PRO A 106 -2.30 19.34 -2.47
C PRO A 106 -1.55 19.60 -1.16
N LEU A 107 -1.39 18.57 -0.31
CA LEU A 107 -0.60 18.70 0.92
C LEU A 107 0.87 19.01 0.62
N ALA A 108 1.47 18.32 -0.34
CA ALA A 108 2.82 18.63 -0.79
C ALA A 108 2.94 20.05 -1.33
N ALA A 109 1.97 20.51 -2.12
CA ALA A 109 1.92 21.88 -2.66
C ALA A 109 1.81 22.94 -1.55
N SER A 110 1.20 22.59 -0.41
CA SER A 110 1.15 23.45 0.79
C SER A 110 2.43 23.41 1.64
N GLY A 111 3.43 22.63 1.25
CA GLY A 111 4.73 22.51 1.93
C GLY A 111 4.77 21.46 3.04
N VAL A 112 3.74 20.62 3.18
CA VAL A 112 3.73 19.49 4.13
C VAL A 112 4.49 18.32 3.54
N PHE A 113 5.66 18.02 4.10
CA PHE A 113 6.54 16.91 3.68
C PHE A 113 6.61 16.71 2.15
N PRO A 114 6.96 17.75 1.37
CA PRO A 114 6.69 17.78 -0.06
C PRO A 114 7.41 16.65 -0.82
N ASN A 115 8.65 16.34 -0.48
CA ASN A 115 9.42 15.32 -1.18
C ASN A 115 8.90 13.93 -0.84
N LEU A 116 8.58 13.68 0.43
CA LEU A 116 7.99 12.42 0.89
C LEU A 116 6.64 12.18 0.22
N LEU A 117 5.71 13.15 0.28
CA LEU A 117 4.35 12.99 -0.23
C LEU A 117 4.31 12.87 -1.77
N VAL A 118 5.12 13.66 -2.48
CA VAL A 118 5.25 13.53 -3.95
C VAL A 118 5.84 12.16 -4.32
N THR A 119 6.89 11.72 -3.62
CA THR A 119 7.49 10.41 -3.90
C THR A 119 6.50 9.28 -3.66
N PHE A 120 5.76 9.31 -2.55
CA PHE A 120 4.70 8.34 -2.27
C PHE A 120 3.60 8.37 -3.33
N ALA A 121 3.12 9.55 -3.74
CA ALA A 121 2.09 9.67 -4.78
C ALA A 121 2.55 9.07 -6.12
N ILE A 122 3.80 9.31 -6.52
CA ILE A 122 4.37 8.78 -7.76
C ILE A 122 4.56 7.27 -7.68
N LEU A 123 5.21 6.77 -6.61
CA LEU A 123 5.49 5.34 -6.45
C LEU A 123 4.19 4.55 -6.32
N ASP A 124 3.22 5.07 -5.60
CA ASP A 124 1.92 4.41 -5.44
C ASP A 124 1.18 4.31 -6.78
N ALA A 125 1.10 5.42 -7.52
CA ALA A 125 0.49 5.44 -8.84
C ALA A 125 1.21 4.49 -9.81
N ALA A 126 2.55 4.42 -9.78
CA ALA A 126 3.34 3.54 -10.65
C ALA A 126 2.98 2.05 -10.42
N LEU A 127 2.91 1.62 -9.16
CA LEU A 127 2.50 0.26 -8.81
C LEU A 127 1.01 -0.01 -9.16
N ALA A 128 0.14 0.99 -9.09
CA ALA A 128 -1.24 0.88 -9.53
C ALA A 128 -1.37 0.70 -11.05
N VAL A 129 -0.56 1.43 -11.83
CA VAL A 129 -0.43 1.25 -13.28
C VAL A 129 0.04 -0.17 -13.60
N GLY A 130 1.03 -0.70 -12.87
CA GLY A 130 1.46 -2.10 -13.00
C GLY A 130 0.32 -3.10 -12.79
N THR A 131 -0.51 -2.87 -11.77
CA THR A 131 -1.70 -3.69 -11.49
C THR A 131 -2.70 -3.62 -12.66
N ARG A 132 -3.00 -2.41 -13.15
CA ARG A 132 -3.91 -2.18 -14.29
C ARG A 132 -3.40 -2.82 -15.58
N ALA A 133 -2.11 -2.72 -15.87
CA ALA A 133 -1.50 -3.34 -17.03
C ALA A 133 -1.63 -4.86 -17.00
N LEU A 134 -1.40 -5.49 -15.85
CA LEU A 134 -1.60 -6.94 -15.68
C LEU A 134 -3.07 -7.34 -15.85
N MET A 135 -4.01 -6.52 -15.39
CA MET A 135 -5.45 -6.75 -15.63
C MET A 135 -5.79 -6.70 -17.12
N ALA A 136 -5.29 -5.71 -17.85
CA ALA A 136 -5.55 -5.54 -19.29
C ALA A 136 -4.99 -6.69 -20.13
N ARG A 137 -3.82 -7.24 -19.76
CA ARG A 137 -3.21 -8.40 -20.44
C ARG A 137 -4.06 -9.66 -20.28
N ARG A 138 -4.75 -9.82 -19.16
CA ARG A 138 -5.64 -10.97 -18.90
C ARG A 138 -6.91 -10.93 -19.76
N THR A 139 -7.46 -9.75 -20.00
CA THR A 139 -8.64 -9.57 -20.88
C THR A 139 -8.33 -9.75 -22.36
N ALA A 140 -7.08 -9.51 -22.78
CA ALA A 140 -6.66 -9.72 -24.17
C ALA A 140 -6.35 -11.18 -24.52
N SER A 141 -6.21 -12.05 -23.52
CA SER A 141 -5.91 -13.49 -23.69
C SER A 141 -7.14 -14.41 -23.57
N THR A 142 -8.34 -13.82 -23.48
CA THR A 142 -9.64 -14.50 -23.40
C THR A 142 -10.47 -14.10 -24.60
#